data_AF-A3JKF6-F1
#
_entry.id   AF-A3JKF6-F1
#
_cell.length_a   1.000
_cell.length_b   1.000
_cell.length_c   1.000
_cell.angle_alpha   90.00
_cell.angle_beta   90.00
_cell.angle_gamma   90.00
#
_symmetry.space_group_name_H-M   'P 1'
#
loop_
_entity.id
_entity.type
_entity.pdbx_description
1 polymer ?
#
loop_
_entity_poly.entity_id
_entity_poly.type
_entity_poly.pdbx_seq_one_letter_code
_entity_poly.pdbx_strand_id
1 'polypeptide(L)'
;MSQKTVFIIFDSTGLELPTEITAITDDPVRANEAKSSGKNVMQPDATVAASILHTQPVLYEKMDYATWQTVAEGMSNLQKNLVKTQGETPDSPFFEFTEPDLPASLAETRLKQLIDFPSPVNLPAQRELTEIIMADKHQQPVNLELFTEESQNSEGWRAKLERYDYDDLCETDRQINHELSNVRKSNEYRKANGKDVPKEDLFEEAQLTQKLVEADAMSEDEYHLINTFGIDQDEDGPAPG
;
A
#
# COMPACT_ATOMS: atom_id res chain seq x y z
N MET A 1 2.47 28.26 10.68
CA MET A 1 2.08 26.96 11.27
C MET A 1 3.31 26.39 11.95
N SER A 2 3.21 25.94 13.20
CA SER A 2 4.34 25.30 13.89
C SER A 2 4.60 23.94 13.21
N GLN A 3 5.85 23.64 12.85
CA GLN A 3 6.21 22.32 12.33
C GLN A 3 5.96 21.30 13.45
N LYS A 4 5.00 20.39 13.23
CA LYS A 4 4.83 19.25 14.12
C LYS A 4 6.12 18.43 14.13
N THR A 5 6.57 18.10 15.34
CA THR A 5 7.83 17.41 15.56
C THR A 5 7.57 15.91 15.62
N VAL A 6 8.43 15.12 15.00
CA VAL A 6 8.42 13.66 15.10
C VAL A 6 9.65 13.22 15.87
N PHE A 7 9.53 12.18 16.68
CA PHE A 7 10.60 11.54 17.42
C PHE A 7 10.81 10.13 16.88
N ILE A 8 12.06 9.77 16.60
CA ILE A 8 12.45 8.42 16.18
C ILE A 8 13.31 7.83 17.29
N ILE A 9 12.91 6.67 17.79
CA ILE A 9 13.49 6.02 18.96
C ILE A 9 14.23 4.77 18.50
N PHE A 10 15.51 4.69 18.83
CA PHE A 10 16.39 3.58 18.45
C PHE A 10 16.78 2.76 19.67
N ASP A 11 16.93 1.45 19.48
CA ASP A 11 17.68 0.66 20.45
C ASP A 11 19.18 0.94 20.28
N SER A 12 19.89 0.94 21.40
CA SER A 12 21.34 1.18 21.45
C SER A 12 21.93 0.26 22.49
N THR A 13 22.23 -0.97 22.08
CA THR A 13 23.00 -1.89 22.93
C THR A 13 24.49 -1.55 22.82
N GLY A 14 24.96 -0.52 23.53
CA GLY A 14 26.39 -0.21 23.69
C GLY A 14 26.99 0.80 22.70
N LEU A 15 28.30 0.67 22.44
CA LEU A 15 29.16 1.58 21.63
C LEU A 15 28.92 1.46 20.11
N GLU A 16 27.96 0.65 19.66
CA GLU A 16 27.66 0.46 18.25
C GLU A 16 26.58 1.45 17.77
N LEU A 17 26.61 1.75 16.47
CA LEU A 17 25.61 2.62 15.83
C LEU A 17 24.20 2.05 16.07
N PRO A 18 23.16 2.91 16.21
CA PRO A 18 21.79 2.44 16.41
C PRO A 18 21.38 1.49 15.28
N THR A 19 21.02 0.25 15.65
CA THR A 19 20.78 -0.84 14.71
C THR A 19 19.31 -1.02 14.34
N GLU A 20 18.36 -0.55 15.16
CA GLU A 20 16.92 -0.74 14.91
C GLU A 20 16.06 0.44 15.39
N ILE A 21 15.11 0.87 14.55
CA ILE A 21 14.04 1.80 14.94
C ILE A 21 12.97 1.02 15.72
N THR A 22 12.85 1.34 17.00
CA THR A 22 11.90 0.66 17.91
C THR A 22 10.54 1.33 17.96
N ALA A 23 10.48 2.66 17.75
CA ALA A 23 9.24 3.42 17.72
C ALA A 23 9.43 4.74 16.97
N ILE A 24 8.35 5.21 16.36
CA ILE A 24 8.21 6.57 15.82
C ILE A 24 7.00 7.18 16.54
N THR A 25 7.13 8.38 17.08
CA THR A 25 6.07 9.03 17.85
C THR A 25 6.09 10.54 17.68
N ASP A 26 4.94 11.21 17.72
CA ASP A 26 4.86 12.68 17.87
C ASP A 26 4.65 13.13 19.32
N ASP A 27 4.58 12.19 20.28
CA ASP A 27 4.44 12.47 21.71
C ASP A 27 5.80 12.75 22.38
N PRO A 28 6.05 13.98 22.85
CA PRO A 28 7.29 14.32 23.55
C PRO A 28 7.42 13.60 24.90
N VAL A 29 6.33 13.19 25.55
CA VAL A 29 6.39 12.46 26.83
C VAL A 29 7.01 11.08 26.61
N ARG A 30 6.46 10.30 25.67
CA ARG A 30 7.00 9.00 25.26
C ARG A 30 8.46 9.07 24.81
N ALA A 31 8.82 10.12 24.06
CA ALA A 31 10.20 10.34 23.64
C ALA A 31 11.15 10.61 24.83
N ASN A 32 10.72 11.42 25.80
CA ASN A 32 11.50 11.70 27.01
C ASN A 32 11.65 10.46 27.91
N GLU A 33 10.61 9.65 28.07
CA GLU A 33 10.66 8.38 28.81
C GLU A 33 11.66 7.41 28.18
N ALA A 34 11.63 7.27 26.85
CA ALA A 34 12.60 6.45 26.14
C ALA A 34 14.04 6.93 26.35
N LYS A 35 14.27 8.24 26.26
CA LYS A 35 15.58 8.84 26.54
C LYS A 35 16.05 8.58 27.98
N SER A 36 15.15 8.71 28.96
CA SER A 36 15.44 8.41 30.37
C SER A 36 15.74 6.92 30.61
N SER A 37 15.21 6.03 29.79
CA SER A 37 15.54 4.59 29.79
C SER A 37 16.85 4.23 29.07
N GLY A 38 17.60 5.21 28.58
CA GLY A 38 18.88 5.01 27.89
C GLY A 38 18.78 4.73 26.39
N LYS A 39 17.59 4.90 25.78
CA LYS A 39 17.42 4.81 24.33
C LYS A 39 17.91 6.07 23.62
N ASN A 40 18.33 5.91 22.37
CA ASN A 40 18.65 7.05 21.51
C ASN A 40 17.37 7.61 20.90
N VAL A 41 17.24 8.94 20.88
CA VAL A 41 16.07 9.64 20.34
C VAL A 41 16.55 10.72 19.37
N MET A 42 16.12 10.64 18.12
CA MET A 42 16.25 11.71 17.14
C MET A 42 14.95 12.50 17.07
N GLN A 43 15.07 13.81 16.79
CA GLN A 43 13.94 14.73 16.69
C GLN A 43 13.90 15.38 15.29
N PRO A 44 13.60 14.60 14.23
CA PRO A 44 13.44 15.16 12.89
C PRO A 44 12.17 16.00 12.75
N ASP A 45 12.14 16.85 11.71
CA ASP A 45 10.87 17.36 11.20
C ASP A 45 10.08 16.24 10.48
N ALA A 46 8.79 16.48 10.27
CA ALA A 46 7.89 15.52 9.62
C ALA A 46 8.33 15.10 8.21
N THR A 47 9.01 15.98 7.45
CA THR A 47 9.46 15.67 6.08
C THR A 47 10.64 14.70 6.11
N VAL A 48 11.56 14.88 7.06
CA VAL A 48 12.67 13.94 7.29
C VAL A 48 12.14 12.60 7.78
N ALA A 49 11.19 12.58 8.72
CA ALA A 49 10.54 11.33 9.14
C ALA A 49 9.85 10.61 7.97
N ALA A 50 9.14 11.37 7.11
CA ALA A 50 8.52 10.85 5.90
C ALA A 50 9.54 10.28 4.90
N SER A 51 10.73 10.85 4.78
CA SER A 51 11.79 10.30 3.91
C SER A 51 12.29 8.93 4.41
N ILE A 52 12.36 8.75 5.73
CA ILE A 52 12.72 7.47 6.34
C ILE A 52 11.62 6.44 6.05
N LEU A 53 10.35 6.80 6.26
CA LEU A 53 9.21 5.94 5.93
C LEU A 53 9.14 5.62 4.43
N HIS A 54 9.46 6.56 3.54
CA HIS A 54 9.51 6.31 2.10
C HIS A 54 10.51 5.20 1.76
N THR A 55 11.70 5.22 2.37
CA THR A 55 12.73 4.21 2.15
C THR A 55 12.46 2.88 2.87
N GLN A 56 11.70 2.91 3.96
CA GLN A 56 11.33 1.73 4.74
C GLN A 56 9.84 1.78 5.09
N PRO A 57 8.94 1.49 4.13
CA PRO A 57 7.50 1.61 4.34
C PRO A 57 6.99 0.84 5.55
N VAL A 58 7.56 -0.34 5.83
CA VAL A 58 7.23 -1.20 7.00
C VAL A 58 7.32 -0.50 8.36
N LEU A 59 8.00 0.65 8.46
CA LEU A 59 8.07 1.42 9.70
C LEU A 59 6.72 2.00 10.15
N TYR A 60 5.67 1.96 9.31
CA TYR A 60 4.30 2.27 9.74
C TYR A 60 3.87 1.40 10.95
N GLU A 61 4.41 0.20 11.09
CA GLU A 61 4.12 -0.68 12.21
C GLU A 61 4.57 -0.11 13.56
N LYS A 62 5.58 0.77 13.53
CA LYS A 62 6.26 1.34 14.70
C LYS A 62 5.65 2.67 15.18
N MET A 63 4.55 3.11 14.57
CA MET A 63 3.83 4.34 14.93
C MET A 63 2.37 4.08 15.29
N ASP A 64 1.79 5.02 16.01
CA ASP A 64 0.34 5.11 16.22
C ASP A 64 -0.33 6.00 15.16
N TYR A 65 -1.66 6.01 15.14
CA TYR A 65 -2.42 6.78 14.15
C TYR A 65 -2.16 8.29 14.21
N ALA A 66 -2.01 8.87 15.41
CA ALA A 66 -1.74 10.31 15.57
C ALA A 66 -0.38 10.69 14.95
N THR A 67 0.65 9.90 15.26
CA THR A 67 1.98 10.04 14.69
C THR A 67 1.94 9.88 13.17
N TRP A 68 1.17 8.90 12.67
CA TRP A 68 1.00 8.69 11.24
C TRP A 68 0.41 9.93 10.55
N GLN A 69 -0.63 10.56 11.09
CA GLN A 69 -1.18 11.79 10.50
C GLN A 69 -0.09 12.88 10.36
N THR A 70 0.77 13.02 11.37
CA THR A 70 1.91 13.96 11.33
C THR A 70 2.92 13.56 10.23
N VAL A 71 3.24 12.27 10.07
CA VAL A 71 4.17 11.78 9.05
C VAL A 71 3.58 11.90 7.63
N ALA A 72 2.29 11.66 7.46
CA ALA A 72 1.58 11.77 6.18
C ALA A 72 1.57 13.21 5.63
N GLU A 73 1.43 14.20 6.50
CA GLU A 73 1.67 15.62 6.16
C GLU A 73 3.10 15.82 5.63
N GLY A 74 4.09 15.19 6.27
CA GLY A 74 5.49 15.16 5.84
C GLY A 74 5.71 14.53 4.47
N MET A 75 5.03 13.43 4.15
CA MET A 75 5.11 12.76 2.84
C MET A 75 4.61 13.66 1.72
N SER A 76 3.55 14.42 1.97
CA SER A 76 3.01 15.41 1.04
C SER A 76 4.04 16.50 0.70
N ASN A 77 4.79 16.95 1.71
CA ASN A 77 5.85 17.94 1.51
C ASN A 77 7.07 17.34 0.80
N LEU A 78 7.44 16.10 1.13
CA LEU A 78 8.51 15.36 0.46
C LEU A 78 8.23 15.24 -1.04
N GLN A 79 7.03 14.82 -1.43
CA GLN A 79 6.62 14.72 -2.84
C GLN A 79 6.77 16.07 -3.55
N LYS A 80 6.24 17.15 -2.97
CA LYS A 80 6.35 18.51 -3.52
C LYS A 80 7.81 18.94 -3.71
N ASN A 81 8.70 18.55 -2.80
CA ASN A 81 10.12 18.87 -2.89
C ASN A 81 10.84 18.04 -3.98
N LEU A 82 10.49 16.77 -4.13
CA LEU A 82 11.06 15.90 -5.17
C LEU A 82 10.66 16.37 -6.57
N VAL A 83 9.36 16.68 -6.79
CA VAL A 83 8.89 17.23 -8.08
C VAL A 83 9.60 18.54 -8.43
N LYS A 84 9.81 19.43 -7.45
CA LYS A 84 10.54 20.69 -7.68
C LYS A 84 12.02 20.51 -8.03
N THR A 85 12.67 19.48 -7.48
CA THR A 85 14.12 19.30 -7.59
C THR A 85 14.52 18.40 -8.75
N GLN A 86 13.70 17.42 -9.09
CA GLN A 86 13.97 16.42 -10.13
C GLN A 86 13.18 16.67 -11.42
N GLY A 87 12.20 17.57 -11.41
CA GLY A 87 11.25 17.76 -12.51
C GLY A 87 10.10 16.75 -12.46
N GLU A 88 9.27 16.73 -13.51
CA GLU A 88 8.33 15.62 -13.72
C GLU A 88 9.15 14.34 -13.92
N THR A 89 8.96 13.40 -13.00
CA THR A 89 9.56 12.06 -13.05
C THR A 89 9.05 11.34 -14.29
N PRO A 90 9.93 10.80 -15.16
CA PRO A 90 9.53 10.13 -16.39
C PRO A 90 8.87 8.76 -16.17
N ASP A 91 8.96 8.23 -14.95
CA ASP A 91 8.43 6.92 -14.60
C ASP A 91 6.91 6.98 -14.40
N SER A 92 6.20 5.97 -14.90
CA SER A 92 4.78 5.79 -14.58
C SER A 92 4.63 5.24 -13.16
N PRO A 93 3.58 5.63 -12.42
CA PRO A 93 3.33 5.07 -11.09
C PRO A 93 3.02 3.58 -11.19
N PHE A 94 3.36 2.82 -10.13
CA PHE A 94 3.06 1.39 -10.06
C PHE A 94 1.55 1.14 -9.99
N PHE A 95 0.84 1.98 -9.24
CA PHE A 95 -0.61 2.02 -9.15
C PHE A 95 -1.08 3.39 -9.64
N GLU A 96 -2.05 3.42 -10.56
CA GLU A 96 -2.60 4.67 -11.07
C GLU A 96 -3.33 5.46 -9.99
N PHE A 97 -4.04 4.75 -9.11
CA PHE A 97 -4.78 5.31 -7.98
C PHE A 97 -4.93 4.26 -6.87
N THR A 98 -5.35 4.70 -5.69
CA THR A 98 -5.68 3.86 -4.53
C THR A 98 -7.13 4.06 -4.14
N GLU A 99 -7.95 3.02 -4.23
CA GLU A 99 -9.34 3.07 -3.81
C GLU A 99 -9.42 3.30 -2.29
N PRO A 100 -10.12 4.35 -1.81
CA PRO A 100 -10.14 4.65 -0.37
C PRO A 100 -10.81 3.59 0.50
N ASP A 101 -11.66 2.74 -0.08
CA ASP A 101 -12.34 1.62 0.55
C ASP A 101 -11.69 0.26 0.25
N LEU A 102 -10.45 0.25 -0.29
CA LEU A 102 -9.68 -0.98 -0.50
C LEU A 102 -9.50 -1.72 0.85
N PRO A 103 -9.69 -3.05 0.90
CA PRO A 103 -9.41 -3.86 2.07
C PRO A 103 -7.96 -3.67 2.57
N ALA A 104 -7.76 -3.57 3.89
CA ALA A 104 -6.44 -3.35 4.48
C ALA A 104 -5.43 -4.44 4.12
N SER A 105 -5.87 -5.70 4.00
CA SER A 105 -5.04 -6.82 3.55
C SER A 105 -4.47 -6.60 2.13
N LEU A 106 -5.29 -6.09 1.21
CA LEU A 106 -4.85 -5.74 -0.15
C LEU A 106 -4.00 -4.48 -0.16
N ALA A 107 -4.29 -3.51 0.71
CA ALA A 107 -3.43 -2.34 0.87
C ALA A 107 -2.01 -2.73 1.31
N GLU A 108 -1.88 -3.72 2.21
CA GLU A 108 -0.58 -4.27 2.61
C GLU A 108 0.15 -4.98 1.45
N THR A 109 -0.55 -5.75 0.61
CA THR A 109 0.10 -6.40 -0.55
C THR A 109 0.58 -5.36 -1.56
N ARG A 110 -0.25 -4.35 -1.86
CA ARG A 110 0.15 -3.22 -2.72
C ARG A 110 1.35 -2.47 -2.13
N LEU A 111 1.37 -2.22 -0.82
CA LEU A 111 2.48 -1.53 -0.17
C LEU A 111 3.79 -2.33 -0.28
N LYS A 112 3.73 -3.67 -0.20
CA LYS A 112 4.90 -4.54 -0.43
C LYS A 112 5.46 -4.40 -1.85
N GLN A 113 4.60 -4.29 -2.87
CA GLN A 113 5.07 -4.05 -4.24
C GLN A 113 5.85 -2.72 -4.37
N LEU A 114 5.42 -1.68 -3.66
CA LEU A 114 6.12 -0.39 -3.67
C LEU A 114 7.51 -0.45 -3.01
N ILE A 115 7.76 -1.43 -2.11
CA ILE A 115 9.08 -1.69 -1.52
C ILE A 115 10.01 -2.28 -2.57
N ASP A 116 9.52 -3.23 -3.37
CA ASP A 116 10.31 -3.92 -4.40
C ASP A 116 10.58 -3.02 -5.62
N PHE A 117 9.68 -2.07 -5.88
CA PHE A 117 9.77 -1.10 -6.98
C PHE A 117 9.73 0.36 -6.45
N PRO A 118 10.75 0.79 -5.68
CA PRO A 118 10.76 2.11 -5.10
C PRO A 118 10.89 3.17 -6.19
N SER A 119 10.00 4.16 -6.15
CA SER A 119 10.08 5.33 -7.02
C SER A 119 9.38 6.53 -6.36
N PRO A 120 9.91 7.77 -6.54
CA PRO A 120 9.24 8.98 -6.05
C PRO A 120 7.80 9.15 -6.56
N VAL A 121 7.46 8.63 -7.75
CA VAL A 121 6.08 8.68 -8.29
C VAL A 121 5.10 7.86 -7.46
N ASN A 122 5.60 6.89 -6.70
CA ASN A 122 4.78 6.02 -5.87
C ASN A 122 4.51 6.62 -4.49
N LEU A 123 5.05 7.81 -4.16
CA LEU A 123 4.83 8.46 -2.86
C LEU A 123 3.34 8.68 -2.53
N PRO A 124 2.48 9.14 -3.46
CA PRO A 124 1.04 9.26 -3.21
C PRO A 124 0.41 7.92 -2.86
N ALA A 125 0.62 6.90 -3.69
CA ALA A 125 0.10 5.55 -3.45
C ALA A 125 0.60 5.00 -2.12
N GLN A 126 1.89 5.16 -1.81
CA GLN A 126 2.46 4.74 -0.53
C GLN A 126 1.76 5.43 0.66
N ARG A 127 1.50 6.74 0.56
CA ARG A 127 0.80 7.51 1.61
C ARG A 127 -0.63 7.00 1.78
N GLU A 128 -1.36 6.84 0.68
CA GLU A 128 -2.76 6.39 0.66
C GLU A 128 -2.91 4.97 1.22
N LEU A 129 -2.09 4.04 0.76
CA LEU A 129 -2.08 2.65 1.25
C LEU A 129 -1.75 2.58 2.75
N THR A 130 -0.78 3.38 3.20
CA THR A 130 -0.44 3.43 4.63
C THR A 130 -1.59 4.00 5.46
N GLU A 131 -2.34 4.98 4.96
CA GLU A 131 -3.53 5.49 5.64
C GLU A 131 -4.59 4.40 5.81
N ILE A 132 -4.86 3.60 4.78
CA ILE A 132 -5.83 2.49 4.86
C ILE A 132 -5.43 1.50 5.95
N ILE A 133 -4.17 1.07 5.95
CA ILE A 133 -3.64 0.11 6.92
C ILE A 133 -3.70 0.70 8.35
N MET A 134 -3.30 1.95 8.51
CA MET A 134 -3.30 2.62 9.82
C MET A 134 -4.71 2.87 10.33
N ALA A 135 -5.65 3.24 9.46
CA ALA A 135 -7.06 3.42 9.81
C ALA A 135 -7.68 2.11 10.31
N ASP A 136 -7.48 1.01 9.58
CA ASP A 136 -7.97 -0.32 9.96
C ASP A 136 -7.36 -0.80 11.30
N LYS A 137 -6.02 -0.78 11.41
CA LYS A 137 -5.28 -1.17 12.61
C LYS A 137 -5.74 -0.45 13.88
N HIS A 138 -6.13 0.82 13.74
CA HIS A 138 -6.54 1.69 14.85
C HIS A 138 -8.06 1.91 14.94
N GLN A 139 -8.85 1.18 14.15
CA GLN A 139 -10.32 1.28 14.07
C GLN A 139 -10.80 2.73 13.88
N GLN A 140 -10.11 3.47 13.03
CA GLN A 140 -10.46 4.83 12.62
C GLN A 140 -11.06 4.82 11.21
N PRO A 141 -11.90 5.80 10.86
CA PRO A 141 -12.26 6.01 9.46
C PRO A 141 -11.04 6.44 8.65
N VAL A 142 -10.98 5.99 7.38
CA VAL A 142 -9.95 6.42 6.42
C VAL A 142 -10.04 7.93 6.21
N ASN A 143 -8.92 8.63 6.37
CA ASN A 143 -8.81 10.07 6.11
C ASN A 143 -8.66 10.36 4.61
N LEU A 144 -9.77 10.69 3.95
CA LEU A 144 -9.81 11.00 2.53
C LEU A 144 -8.98 12.24 2.13
N GLU A 145 -8.67 13.16 3.06
CA GLU A 145 -7.82 14.32 2.76
C GLU A 145 -6.36 13.92 2.44
N LEU A 146 -5.96 12.70 2.83
CA LEU A 146 -4.65 12.12 2.49
C LEU A 146 -4.64 11.43 1.12
N PHE A 147 -5.76 11.42 0.39
CA PHE A 147 -5.84 10.86 -0.95
C PHE A 147 -5.72 11.94 -2.00
N THR A 148 -5.11 11.58 -3.12
CA THR A 148 -5.12 12.37 -4.37
C THR A 148 -6.54 12.55 -4.88
N GLU A 149 -6.75 13.56 -5.72
CA GLU A 149 -8.05 13.84 -6.31
C GLU A 149 -8.49 12.67 -7.21
N GLU A 150 -7.55 12.07 -7.93
CA GLU A 150 -7.76 10.89 -8.77
C GLU A 150 -8.23 9.69 -7.94
N SER A 151 -7.55 9.40 -6.82
CA SER A 151 -7.96 8.32 -5.91
C SER A 151 -9.33 8.58 -5.26
N GLN A 152 -9.63 9.81 -4.87
CA GLN A 152 -10.94 10.16 -4.30
C GLN A 152 -12.09 10.01 -5.30
N ASN A 153 -11.83 10.26 -6.59
CA ASN A 153 -12.81 10.13 -7.66
C ASN A 153 -12.81 8.75 -8.33
N SER A 154 -11.92 7.85 -7.91
CA SER A 154 -11.86 6.50 -8.44
C SER A 154 -13.09 5.69 -8.05
N GLU A 155 -13.38 4.66 -8.84
CA GLU A 155 -14.38 3.68 -8.46
C GLU A 155 -13.89 2.87 -7.26
N GLY A 156 -14.63 2.95 -6.16
CA GLY A 156 -14.30 2.23 -4.93
C GLY A 156 -14.33 0.71 -5.09
N TRP A 157 -13.57 0.01 -4.24
CA TRP A 157 -13.48 -1.44 -4.20
C TRP A 157 -14.85 -2.11 -4.09
N ARG A 158 -15.73 -1.61 -3.20
CA ARG A 158 -17.07 -2.18 -3.04
C ARG A 158 -17.94 -2.01 -4.27
N ALA A 159 -17.83 -0.86 -4.94
CA ALA A 159 -18.55 -0.62 -6.19
C ALA A 159 -18.07 -1.56 -7.31
N LYS A 160 -16.78 -1.93 -7.32
CA LYS A 160 -16.26 -2.97 -8.23
C LYS A 160 -16.91 -4.32 -7.94
N LEU A 161 -16.93 -4.75 -6.67
CA LEU A 161 -17.57 -6.01 -6.27
C LEU A 161 -19.04 -6.10 -6.69
N GLU A 162 -19.77 -4.98 -6.64
CA GLU A 162 -21.19 -4.95 -7.05
C GLU A 162 -21.39 -5.00 -8.57
N ARG A 163 -20.38 -4.64 -9.37
CA ARG A 163 -20.47 -4.61 -10.83
C ARG A 163 -20.07 -5.93 -11.46
N TYR A 164 -19.01 -6.55 -10.98
CA TYR A 164 -18.50 -7.78 -11.58
C TYR A 164 -19.44 -8.94 -11.23
N ASP A 165 -19.93 -9.63 -12.25
CA ASP A 165 -20.50 -10.96 -12.03
C ASP A 165 -19.37 -12.01 -11.97
N TYR A 166 -19.68 -13.15 -11.36
CA TYR A 166 -18.73 -14.25 -11.21
C TYR A 166 -18.10 -14.71 -12.54
N ASP A 167 -18.85 -14.67 -13.64
CA ASP A 167 -18.37 -15.11 -14.96
C ASP A 167 -17.32 -14.12 -15.51
N ASP A 168 -17.55 -12.81 -15.35
CA ASP A 168 -16.61 -11.74 -15.70
C ASP A 168 -15.32 -11.83 -14.86
N LEU A 169 -15.42 -12.15 -13.57
CA LEU A 169 -14.25 -12.38 -12.72
C LEU A 169 -13.44 -13.60 -13.20
N CYS A 170 -14.11 -14.69 -13.55
CA CYS A 170 -13.45 -15.89 -14.08
C CYS A 170 -12.76 -15.64 -15.43
N GLU A 171 -13.36 -14.84 -16.31
CA GLU A 171 -12.72 -14.46 -17.58
C GLU A 171 -11.51 -13.56 -17.33
N THR A 172 -11.64 -12.59 -16.44
CA THR A 172 -10.55 -11.69 -16.03
C THR A 172 -9.38 -12.46 -15.43
N ASP A 173 -9.65 -13.37 -14.50
CA ASP A 173 -8.64 -14.27 -13.90
C ASP A 173 -7.90 -15.09 -14.97
N ARG A 174 -8.65 -15.71 -15.90
CA ARG A 174 -8.05 -16.49 -17.00
C ARG A 174 -7.14 -15.62 -17.87
N GLN A 175 -7.55 -14.39 -18.18
CA GLN A 175 -6.75 -13.47 -18.98
C GLN A 175 -5.45 -13.10 -18.24
N ILE A 176 -5.55 -12.68 -16.98
CA ILE A 176 -4.39 -12.33 -16.15
C ILE A 176 -3.43 -13.52 -16.04
N ASN A 177 -3.95 -14.72 -15.77
CA ASN A 177 -3.13 -15.93 -15.69
C ASN A 177 -2.43 -16.27 -17.00
N HIS A 178 -3.08 -16.04 -18.15
CA HIS A 178 -2.47 -16.24 -19.45
C HIS A 178 -1.30 -15.27 -19.68
N GLU A 179 -1.52 -13.97 -19.44
CA GLU A 179 -0.50 -12.93 -19.57
C GLU A 179 0.67 -13.18 -18.60
N LEU A 180 0.38 -13.47 -17.33
CA LEU A 180 1.38 -13.77 -16.31
C LEU A 180 2.21 -15.01 -16.68
N SER A 181 1.58 -16.05 -17.22
CA SER A 181 2.29 -17.25 -17.69
C SER A 181 3.26 -16.92 -18.82
N ASN A 182 2.88 -16.03 -19.74
CA ASN A 182 3.73 -15.62 -20.85
C ASN A 182 4.94 -14.81 -20.37
N VAL A 183 4.71 -13.84 -19.47
CA VAL A 183 5.78 -13.04 -18.87
C VAL A 183 6.75 -13.93 -18.08
N ARG A 184 6.25 -14.81 -17.22
CA ARG A 184 7.09 -15.75 -16.44
C ARG A 184 7.92 -16.67 -17.32
N LYS A 185 7.34 -17.27 -18.36
CA LYS A 185 8.08 -18.12 -19.31
C LYS A 185 9.18 -17.34 -20.03
N SER A 186 8.91 -16.10 -20.43
CA SER A 186 9.91 -15.21 -21.02
C SER A 186 11.07 -14.95 -20.04
N ASN A 187 10.74 -14.60 -18.79
CA ASN A 187 11.71 -14.32 -17.73
C ASN A 187 12.55 -15.55 -17.37
N GLU A 188 11.93 -16.71 -17.23
CA GLU A 188 12.60 -18.00 -17.00
C GLU A 188 13.52 -18.39 -18.16
N TYR A 189 13.07 -18.21 -19.40
CA TYR A 189 13.89 -18.48 -20.58
C TYR A 189 15.14 -17.58 -20.60
N ARG A 190 15.02 -16.28 -20.27
CA ARG A 190 16.18 -15.38 -20.16
C ARG A 190 17.16 -15.88 -19.09
N LYS A 191 16.67 -16.17 -17.88
CA LYS A 191 17.48 -16.69 -16.77
C LYS A 191 18.20 -17.98 -17.15
N ALA A 192 17.50 -18.93 -17.77
CA ALA A 192 18.06 -20.22 -18.20
C ALA A 192 19.17 -20.08 -19.26
N ASN A 193 19.15 -18.99 -20.03
CA ASN A 193 20.18 -18.66 -21.02
C ASN A 193 21.25 -17.70 -20.47
N GLY A 194 21.30 -17.48 -19.15
CA GLY A 194 22.28 -16.61 -18.50
C GLY A 194 22.10 -15.12 -18.84
N LYS A 195 20.89 -14.71 -19.26
CA LYS A 195 20.54 -13.31 -19.51
C LYS A 195 19.82 -12.73 -18.31
N ASP A 196 20.12 -11.46 -18.01
CA ASP A 196 19.37 -10.69 -17.02
C ASP A 196 17.93 -10.45 -17.50
N VAL A 197 17.01 -10.40 -16.53
CA VAL A 197 15.61 -10.03 -16.78
C VAL A 197 15.48 -8.51 -16.71
N PRO A 198 14.93 -7.85 -17.73
CA PRO A 198 14.67 -6.41 -17.69
C PRO A 198 13.82 -6.01 -16.48
N LYS A 199 14.05 -4.81 -15.96
CA LYS A 199 13.26 -4.29 -14.82
C LYS A 199 11.79 -4.15 -15.19
N GLU A 200 11.53 -3.82 -16.46
CA GLU A 200 10.20 -3.66 -17.03
C GLU A 200 9.43 -4.99 -17.01
N ASP A 201 10.07 -6.10 -17.40
CA ASP A 201 9.44 -7.43 -17.38
C ASP A 201 9.15 -7.88 -15.92
N LEU A 202 10.00 -7.51 -14.95
CA LEU A 202 9.75 -7.78 -13.52
C LEU A 202 8.61 -6.92 -12.97
N PHE A 203 8.54 -5.66 -13.40
CA PHE A 203 7.49 -4.73 -13.02
C PHE A 203 6.12 -5.19 -13.57
N GLU A 204 6.08 -5.61 -14.83
CA GLU A 204 4.88 -6.19 -15.45
C GLU A 204 4.45 -7.48 -14.73
N GLU A 205 5.38 -8.39 -14.43
CA GLU A 205 5.09 -9.61 -13.67
C GLU A 205 4.47 -9.31 -12.30
N ALA A 206 5.01 -8.29 -11.60
CA ALA A 206 4.52 -7.85 -10.30
C ALA A 206 3.12 -7.23 -10.38
N GLN A 207 2.86 -6.39 -11.37
CA GLN A 207 1.53 -5.81 -11.59
C GLN A 207 0.49 -6.89 -11.91
N LEU A 208 0.81 -7.86 -12.77
CA LEU A 208 -0.06 -8.98 -13.08
C LEU A 208 -0.32 -9.86 -11.86
N THR A 209 0.72 -10.11 -11.04
CA THR A 209 0.57 -10.86 -9.79
C THR A 209 -0.34 -10.14 -8.80
N GLN A 210 -0.23 -8.82 -8.66
CA GLN A 210 -1.12 -8.05 -7.78
C GLN A 210 -2.56 -8.03 -8.31
N LYS A 211 -2.77 -7.91 -9.62
CA LYS A 211 -4.11 -8.02 -10.23
C LYS A 211 -4.75 -9.38 -9.98
N LEU A 212 -3.97 -10.46 -10.01
CA LEU A 212 -4.45 -11.80 -9.68
C LEU A 212 -4.90 -11.90 -8.22
N VAL A 213 -4.09 -11.38 -7.28
CA VAL A 213 -4.44 -11.33 -5.85
C VAL A 213 -5.73 -10.54 -5.60
N GLU A 214 -5.94 -9.44 -6.34
CA GLU A 214 -7.17 -8.65 -6.25
C GLU A 214 -8.37 -9.41 -6.83
N ALA A 215 -8.24 -10.06 -7.98
CA ALA A 215 -9.31 -10.87 -8.57
C ALA A 215 -9.71 -12.06 -7.68
N ASP A 216 -8.73 -12.73 -7.06
CA ASP A 216 -8.96 -13.79 -6.08
C ASP A 216 -9.74 -13.27 -4.87
N ALA A 217 -9.32 -12.13 -4.30
CA ALA A 217 -10.02 -11.50 -3.18
C ALA A 217 -11.45 -11.09 -3.52
N MET A 218 -11.68 -10.56 -4.73
CA MET A 218 -13.04 -10.25 -5.20
C MET A 218 -13.92 -11.51 -5.30
N SER A 219 -13.35 -12.59 -5.83
CA SER A 219 -14.07 -13.87 -5.98
C SER A 219 -14.42 -14.50 -4.62
N GLU A 220 -13.52 -14.41 -3.64
CA GLU A 220 -13.78 -14.86 -2.27
C GLU A 220 -14.90 -14.04 -1.60
N ASP A 221 -14.87 -12.71 -1.74
CA ASP A 221 -15.90 -11.82 -1.19
C ASP A 221 -17.28 -12.08 -1.83
N GLU A 222 -17.34 -12.27 -3.15
CA GLU A 222 -18.59 -12.59 -3.86
C GLU A 222 -19.16 -13.95 -3.39
N TYR A 223 -18.31 -14.98 -3.27
CA TYR A 223 -18.73 -16.28 -2.75
C TYR A 223 -19.30 -16.16 -1.33
N HIS A 224 -18.70 -15.33 -0.48
CA HIS A 224 -19.21 -15.05 0.85
C HIS A 224 -20.56 -14.31 0.84
N LEU A 225 -20.75 -13.35 -0.07
CA LEU A 225 -22.02 -12.65 -0.24
C LEU A 225 -23.14 -13.61 -0.66
N ILE A 226 -22.91 -14.44 -1.68
CA ILE A 226 -23.88 -15.42 -2.18
C ILE A 226 -24.31 -16.39 -1.08
N ASN A 227 -23.35 -16.95 -0.32
CA ASN A 227 -23.65 -17.92 0.73
C ASN A 227 -24.27 -17.31 1.99
N THR A 228 -23.93 -16.06 2.32
CA THR A 228 -24.45 -15.40 3.53
C THR A 228 -25.85 -14.84 3.31
N PHE A 229 -26.13 -14.31 2.12
CA PHE A 229 -27.41 -13.69 1.80
C PHE A 229 -28.42 -14.62 1.13
N GLY A 230 -28.03 -15.87 0.83
CA GLY A 230 -28.97 -16.89 0.34
C GLY A 230 -29.79 -16.35 -0.83
N ILE A 231 -29.12 -15.84 -1.87
CA ILE A 231 -29.79 -15.60 -3.13
C ILE A 231 -30.10 -16.99 -3.71
N ASP A 232 -31.17 -17.59 -3.21
CA ASP A 232 -31.80 -18.76 -3.80
C ASP A 232 -32.15 -18.33 -5.24
N GLN A 233 -31.32 -18.74 -6.20
CA GLN A 233 -31.65 -18.68 -7.62
C GLN A 233 -32.70 -19.76 -7.97
N ASP A 234 -33.75 -19.89 -7.18
CA ASP A 234 -34.83 -20.83 -7.40
C ASP A 234 -36.17 -20.12 -7.12
N GLU A 235 -36.81 -19.60 -8.17
CA GLU A 235 -38.26 -19.73 -8.40
C GLU A 235 -38.65 -19.14 -9.76
N ASP A 236 -38.35 -19.88 -10.84
CA ASP A 236 -39.16 -19.83 -12.07
C ASP A 236 -39.06 -21.19 -12.80
N GLY A 237 -39.45 -22.25 -12.07
CA GLY A 237 -39.79 -23.52 -12.69
C GLY A 237 -41.17 -23.41 -13.34
N PRO A 238 -41.34 -23.73 -14.65
CA PRO A 238 -42.64 -23.69 -15.28
C PRO A 238 -43.56 -24.74 -14.65
N ALA A 239 -44.76 -24.30 -14.22
CA ALA A 239 -45.79 -25.19 -13.72
C ALA A 239 -46.12 -26.30 -14.75
N PRO A 240 -46.20 -27.58 -14.35
CA PRO A 240 -46.60 -28.64 -15.27
C PRO A 240 -48.09 -28.47 -15.62
N GLY A 241 -48.35 -28.26 -16.90
CA GLY A 241 -49.68 -28.34 -17.52
C GLY A 241 -50.01 -29.74 -18.03
#